data_AF-A0A651HAU9-F1
#
_entry.id   AF-A0A651HAU9-F1
#
_cell.length_a   1.000
_cell.length_b   1.000
_cell.length_c   1.000
_cell.angle_alpha   90.00
_cell.angle_beta   90.00
_cell.angle_gamma   90.00
#
_symmetry.space_group_name_H-M   'P 1'
#
loop_
_entity.id
_entity.type
_entity.pdbx_description
1 polymer ?
#
loop_
_entity_poly.entity_id
_entity_poly.type
_entity_poly.pdbx_seq_one_letter_code
_entity_poly.pdbx_strand_id
1 'polypeptide(L)'
;MTEQEHSGEMEGVDPEGPLPVSPCGRVGGCCGTCKEEEAAAESADQASSDPEPPSRTRRSLPILTLAALTLLLPACGPGTGADTVSQSQLEAALQEVREEMEDRFSPGLHTQMVEMQHRHAALWFAGDAENWGLTDYMIHELEELVEDMEEINPVYREVQVAELLREMTVPAIERMEDAVEAEDRAAFAQAYDQLTTACNACHVASDRAAIVMQRPTQPPLTNLRYAPER
;
A
#
# COMPACT_ATOMS: atom_id res chain seq x y z
N MET A 1 -15.86 -32.26 55.38
CA MET A 1 -14.92 -32.99 56.26
C MET A 1 -13.93 -33.67 55.33
N THR A 2 -12.70 -33.23 55.08
CA THR A 2 -11.72 -32.32 55.70
C THR A 2 -10.67 -32.09 54.59
N GLU A 3 -10.47 -30.86 54.12
CA GLU A 3 -9.23 -30.06 54.31
C GLU A 3 -7.90 -30.83 54.24
N GLN A 4 -7.07 -30.51 53.24
CA GLN A 4 -5.66 -30.22 53.49
C GLN A 4 -5.07 -29.35 52.36
N GLU A 5 -4.75 -28.12 52.72
CA GLU A 5 -3.99 -27.13 51.95
C GLU A 5 -2.50 -27.51 51.95
N HIS A 6 -1.79 -27.19 50.86
CA HIS A 6 -0.32 -27.23 50.83
C HIS A 6 0.19 -25.86 50.37
N SER A 7 0.44 -25.02 51.37
CA SER A 7 1.19 -23.77 51.24
C SER A 7 2.68 -24.10 51.16
N GLY A 8 3.33 -23.71 50.07
CA GLY A 8 4.78 -23.71 49.92
C GLY A 8 5.26 -22.28 49.79
N GLU A 9 5.70 -21.70 50.90
CA GLU A 9 6.54 -20.50 50.95
C GLU A 9 7.90 -20.79 50.28
N MET A 10 8.32 -19.92 49.36
CA MET A 10 9.74 -19.75 49.06
C MET A 10 10.04 -18.24 49.09
N GLU A 11 10.75 -17.87 50.16
CA GLU A 11 11.58 -16.67 50.31
C GLU A 11 12.37 -16.44 49.00
N GLY A 12 12.38 -15.23 48.42
CA GLY A 12 13.09 -14.07 48.94
C GLY A 12 14.43 -13.92 48.23
N VAL A 13 14.44 -13.24 47.08
CA VAL A 13 15.67 -12.69 46.47
C VAL A 13 15.34 -11.28 46.00
N ASP A 14 15.72 -10.30 46.82
CA ASP A 14 15.68 -8.88 46.47
C ASP A 14 16.85 -8.48 45.55
N PRO A 15 16.71 -7.36 44.81
CA PRO A 15 17.48 -7.08 43.61
C PRO A 15 18.45 -5.90 43.83
N GLU A 16 19.76 -6.11 43.78
CA GLU A 16 20.73 -5.01 43.63
C GLU A 16 21.87 -5.35 42.67
N GLY A 17 21.97 -4.56 41.60
CA GLY A 17 23.11 -4.56 40.69
C GLY A 17 22.88 -3.66 39.47
N PRO A 18 23.47 -2.46 39.39
CA PRO A 18 23.27 -1.56 38.27
C PRO A 18 23.95 -2.09 37.00
N LEU A 19 23.20 -2.12 35.90
CA LEU A 19 23.73 -2.43 34.57
C LEU A 19 24.63 -1.28 34.08
N PRO A 20 25.77 -1.58 33.42
CA PRO A 20 26.77 -0.58 33.09
C PRO A 20 26.29 0.40 32.01
N VAL A 21 26.42 1.68 32.34
CA VAL A 21 26.37 2.80 31.40
C VAL A 21 27.54 2.72 30.42
N SER A 22 27.25 2.70 29.11
CA SER A 22 28.25 2.89 28.07
C SER A 22 28.84 4.29 28.17
N PRO A 23 30.18 4.46 28.28
CA PRO A 23 30.77 5.78 28.31
C PRO A 23 30.77 6.36 26.89
N CYS A 24 30.10 7.50 26.78
CA CYS A 24 30.27 8.45 25.69
C CYS A 24 31.77 8.80 25.59
N GLY A 25 32.47 8.15 24.67
CA GLY A 25 33.87 8.40 24.37
C GLY A 25 34.03 9.62 23.48
N ARG A 26 34.14 10.81 24.08
CA ARG A 26 34.71 11.98 23.42
C ARG A 26 36.09 12.25 24.02
N VAL A 27 37.15 12.11 23.23
CA VAL A 27 38.31 13.03 23.22
C VAL A 27 39.22 12.78 22.00
N GLY A 28 39.51 13.87 21.27
CA GLY A 28 40.62 14.05 20.33
C GLY A 28 40.35 13.52 18.92
N GLY A 29 40.30 14.30 17.84
CA GLY A 29 40.90 15.61 17.60
C GLY A 29 41.63 15.52 16.25
N CYS A 30 40.96 15.91 15.16
CA CYS A 30 41.61 16.39 13.95
C CYS A 30 41.01 17.74 13.61
N CYS A 31 41.80 18.77 13.90
CA CYS A 31 41.64 20.13 13.45
C CYS A 31 41.86 20.14 11.93
N GLY A 32 40.92 20.71 11.19
CA GLY A 32 41.00 20.84 9.73
C GLY A 32 39.86 21.73 9.27
N THR A 33 40.13 23.03 9.23
CA THR A 33 39.24 24.07 8.72
C THR A 33 38.90 23.82 7.25
N CYS A 34 37.61 23.61 6.92
CA CYS A 34 37.11 23.87 5.59
C CYS A 34 36.21 25.11 5.66
N LYS A 35 36.81 26.16 5.14
CA LYS A 35 36.36 27.53 5.01
C LYS A 35 35.14 27.57 4.09
N GLU A 36 34.22 28.46 4.44
CA GLU A 36 33.11 28.92 3.60
C GLU A 36 33.61 29.33 2.20
N GLU A 37 32.90 28.90 1.16
CA GLU A 37 32.94 29.56 -0.14
C GLU A 37 31.50 29.76 -0.61
N GLU A 38 31.05 31.01 -0.45
CA GLU A 38 29.90 31.59 -1.14
C GLU A 38 30.12 31.48 -2.66
N ALA A 39 29.12 30.96 -3.36
CA ALA A 39 28.95 31.20 -4.79
C ALA A 39 27.49 31.58 -5.04
N ALA A 40 27.26 32.88 -5.11
CA ALA A 40 26.08 33.47 -5.72
C ALA A 40 26.14 33.23 -7.24
N ALA A 41 25.04 32.69 -7.79
CA ALA A 41 24.69 32.76 -9.21
C ALA A 41 23.16 32.83 -9.23
N GLU A 42 22.61 34.03 -9.21
CA GLU A 42 22.20 34.80 -10.39
C GLU A 42 20.97 34.19 -11.06
N SER A 43 19.86 34.90 -10.85
CA SER A 43 18.53 34.70 -11.40
C SER A 43 18.53 34.77 -12.93
N ALA A 44 18.14 33.68 -13.59
CA ALA A 44 17.70 33.70 -14.98
C ALA A 44 16.17 33.53 -15.01
N ASP A 45 15.50 34.67 -15.10
CA ASP A 45 14.10 34.81 -15.48
C ASP A 45 13.97 34.43 -16.96
N GLN A 46 13.49 33.22 -17.24
CA GLN A 46 13.18 32.75 -18.58
C GLN A 46 11.68 32.48 -18.68
N ALA A 47 10.95 33.56 -18.91
CA ALA A 47 9.61 33.54 -19.46
C ALA A 47 9.65 32.87 -20.86
N SER A 48 9.32 31.57 -20.90
CA SER A 48 9.04 30.85 -22.13
C SER A 48 7.63 31.21 -22.63
N SER A 49 7.55 32.23 -23.48
CA SER A 49 6.37 32.50 -24.28
C SER A 49 6.30 31.51 -25.44
N ASP A 50 5.51 30.46 -25.30
CA ASP A 50 5.18 29.54 -26.39
C ASP A 50 4.29 30.27 -27.43
N PRO A 51 4.58 30.17 -28.74
CA PRO A 51 3.68 30.67 -29.77
C PRO A 51 2.50 29.70 -29.98
N GLU A 52 1.26 30.22 -29.91
CA GLU A 52 0.03 29.48 -30.22
C GLU A 52 0.04 28.90 -31.66
N PRO A 53 -0.50 27.67 -31.86
CA PRO A 53 -0.61 27.08 -33.20
C PRO A 53 -1.77 27.70 -34.01
N PRO A 54 -1.64 27.85 -35.34
CA PRO A 54 -2.70 28.42 -36.15
C PRO A 54 -3.92 27.48 -36.27
N SER A 55 -5.11 28.07 -36.14
CA SER A 55 -6.42 27.43 -36.26
C SER A 55 -6.60 26.75 -37.63
N ARG A 56 -6.74 25.41 -37.63
CA ARG A 56 -7.10 24.62 -38.81
C ARG A 56 -8.53 24.93 -39.25
N THR A 57 -8.69 25.71 -40.32
CA THR A 57 -9.97 25.88 -41.02
C THR A 57 -10.36 24.56 -41.70
N ARG A 58 -11.37 23.87 -41.15
CA ARG A 58 -12.04 22.72 -41.79
C ARG A 58 -12.64 23.16 -43.13
N ARG A 59 -12.07 22.71 -44.25
CA ARG A 59 -12.76 22.73 -45.55
C ARG A 59 -13.48 21.40 -45.73
N SER A 60 -14.79 21.43 -45.54
CA SER A 60 -15.72 20.38 -45.95
C SER A 60 -15.86 20.36 -47.47
N LEU A 61 -15.53 19.25 -48.13
CA LEU A 61 -15.97 18.97 -49.50
C LEU A 61 -17.07 17.91 -49.50
N PRO A 62 -18.12 18.07 -50.33
CA PRO A 62 -19.28 17.19 -50.34
C PRO A 62 -19.10 15.98 -51.26
N ILE A 63 -19.55 14.84 -50.75
CA ILE A 63 -20.47 13.84 -51.31
C ILE A 63 -20.34 13.46 -52.82
N LEU A 64 -20.27 12.13 -53.02
CA LEU A 64 -20.91 11.33 -54.08
C LEU A 64 -20.04 10.91 -55.30
N THR A 65 -20.19 9.62 -55.64
CA THR A 65 -19.82 8.86 -56.86
C THR A 65 -18.41 8.28 -56.99
N LEU A 66 -18.25 6.99 -56.68
CA LEU A 66 -18.12 5.98 -57.75
C LEU A 66 -18.40 4.58 -57.19
N ALA A 67 -19.42 3.97 -57.77
CA ALA A 67 -19.75 2.56 -57.65
C ALA A 67 -18.65 1.66 -58.22
N ALA A 68 -18.63 0.42 -57.73
CA ALA A 68 -18.21 -0.77 -58.46
C ALA A 68 -16.75 -0.80 -58.95
N LEU A 69 -15.85 -1.17 -58.04
CA LEU A 69 -14.72 -2.00 -58.40
C LEU A 69 -14.70 -3.21 -57.46
N THR A 70 -15.61 -4.16 -57.73
CA THR A 70 -15.49 -5.55 -57.29
C THR A 70 -14.25 -6.14 -57.94
N LEU A 71 -13.09 -5.85 -57.32
CA LEU A 71 -11.82 -6.43 -57.68
C LEU A 71 -11.86 -7.89 -57.23
N LEU A 72 -11.98 -8.80 -58.20
CA LEU A 72 -11.70 -10.22 -58.04
C LEU A 72 -10.27 -10.36 -57.49
N LEU A 73 -10.14 -10.56 -56.18
CA LEU A 73 -8.93 -11.10 -55.59
C LEU A 73 -8.89 -12.61 -55.87
N PRO A 74 -7.71 -13.15 -56.23
CA PRO A 74 -7.56 -14.53 -56.65
C PRO A 74 -7.96 -15.47 -55.51
N ALA A 75 -8.71 -16.51 -55.85
CA ALA A 75 -8.92 -17.66 -54.98
C ALA A 75 -7.55 -18.27 -54.65
N CYS A 76 -7.02 -17.97 -53.46
CA CYS A 76 -6.03 -18.82 -52.84
C CYS A 76 -6.72 -20.17 -52.64
N GLY A 77 -6.30 -21.18 -53.41
CA GLY A 77 -6.68 -22.57 -53.16
C GLY A 77 -6.27 -22.97 -51.73
N PRO A 78 -6.95 -23.96 -51.13
CA PRO A 78 -6.54 -24.46 -49.83
C PRO A 78 -5.14 -25.05 -49.96
N GLY A 79 -4.15 -24.31 -49.49
CA GLY A 79 -2.83 -24.83 -49.21
C GLY A 79 -3.00 -25.94 -48.19
N THR A 80 -2.94 -27.17 -48.64
CA THR A 80 -2.84 -28.36 -47.81
C THR A 80 -1.53 -28.28 -47.03
N GLY A 81 -1.61 -28.12 -45.71
CA GLY A 81 -0.54 -28.49 -44.78
C GLY A 81 0.31 -27.38 -44.17
N ALA A 82 -0.29 -26.26 -43.74
CA ALA A 82 0.32 -25.39 -42.73
C ALA A 82 -0.66 -25.27 -41.57
N ASP A 83 -0.20 -25.54 -40.34
CA ASP A 83 -0.98 -25.43 -39.11
C ASP A 83 -1.43 -23.98 -38.88
N THR A 84 -2.52 -23.57 -39.53
CA THR A 84 -3.17 -22.28 -39.27
C THR A 84 -3.93 -22.41 -37.96
N VAL A 85 -3.32 -21.95 -36.87
CA VAL A 85 -4.01 -21.76 -35.59
C VAL A 85 -5.22 -20.84 -35.84
N SER A 86 -6.42 -21.28 -35.52
CA SER A 86 -7.63 -20.46 -35.63
C SER A 86 -7.60 -19.33 -34.60
N GLN A 87 -8.30 -18.22 -34.86
CA GLN A 87 -8.45 -17.14 -33.89
C GLN A 87 -8.95 -17.65 -32.54
N SER A 88 -9.91 -18.58 -32.56
CA SER A 88 -10.45 -19.20 -31.35
C SER A 88 -9.43 -20.04 -30.57
N GLN A 89 -8.47 -20.67 -31.23
CA GLN A 89 -7.42 -21.44 -30.56
C GLN A 89 -6.40 -20.52 -29.89
N LEU A 90 -6.08 -19.38 -30.51
CA LEU A 90 -5.22 -18.36 -29.91
C LEU A 90 -5.89 -17.71 -28.69
N GLU A 91 -7.17 -17.36 -28.80
CA GLU A 91 -7.94 -16.78 -27.70
C GLU A 91 -8.04 -17.74 -26.50
N ALA A 92 -8.29 -19.03 -26.75
CA ALA A 92 -8.30 -20.05 -25.69
C ALA A 92 -6.93 -20.21 -25.02
N ALA A 93 -5.84 -20.25 -25.78
CA ALA A 93 -4.50 -20.33 -25.24
C ALA A 93 -4.11 -19.08 -24.42
N LEU A 94 -4.53 -17.89 -24.86
CA LEU A 94 -4.33 -16.65 -24.10
C LEU A 94 -5.12 -16.64 -22.79
N GLN A 95 -6.34 -17.19 -22.80
CA GLN A 95 -7.16 -17.32 -21.60
C GLN A 95 -6.53 -18.30 -20.60
N GLU A 96 -6.08 -19.47 -21.07
CA GLU A 96 -5.40 -20.46 -20.24
C GLU A 96 -4.14 -19.88 -19.59
N VAL A 97 -3.31 -19.19 -20.38
CA VAL A 97 -2.12 -18.50 -19.85
C VAL A 97 -2.52 -17.43 -18.84
N ARG A 98 -3.55 -16.62 -19.10
CA ARG A 98 -4.03 -15.61 -18.16
C ARG A 98 -4.44 -16.23 -16.82
N GLU A 99 -5.27 -17.28 -16.85
CA GLU A 99 -5.73 -17.97 -15.63
C GLU A 99 -4.55 -18.58 -14.86
N GLU A 100 -3.58 -19.17 -15.56
CA GLU A 100 -2.36 -19.71 -14.95
C GLU A 100 -1.48 -18.60 -14.33
N MET A 101 -1.41 -17.42 -14.95
CA MET A 101 -0.71 -16.28 -14.38
C MET A 101 -1.46 -15.71 -13.17
N GLU A 102 -2.78 -15.58 -13.24
CA GLU A 102 -3.61 -15.12 -12.12
C GLU A 102 -3.48 -16.06 -10.91
N ASP A 103 -3.52 -17.38 -11.11
CA ASP A 103 -3.31 -18.37 -10.04
C ASP A 103 -1.90 -18.26 -9.41
N ARG A 104 -0.87 -18.03 -10.22
CA ARG A 104 0.53 -18.02 -9.74
C ARG A 104 0.99 -16.70 -9.15
N PHE A 105 0.46 -15.58 -9.63
CA PHE A 105 0.95 -14.24 -9.27
C PHE A 105 0.01 -13.47 -8.36
N SER A 106 -1.20 -13.98 -8.10
CA SER A 106 -2.07 -13.39 -7.08
C SER A 106 -1.43 -13.49 -5.69
N PRO A 107 -1.29 -12.38 -4.94
CA PRO A 107 -0.80 -12.43 -3.59
C PRO A 107 -1.77 -13.22 -2.71
N GLY A 108 -1.25 -14.20 -1.96
CA GLY A 108 -2.06 -14.87 -0.95
C GLY A 108 -2.39 -13.92 0.21
N LEU A 109 -3.50 -14.20 0.92
CA LEU A 109 -3.96 -13.38 2.04
C LEU A 109 -2.90 -13.08 3.10
N HIS A 110 -1.99 -14.03 3.38
CA HIS A 110 -0.91 -13.80 4.34
C HIS A 110 0.00 -12.64 3.94
N THR A 111 0.36 -12.54 2.66
CA THR A 111 1.17 -11.45 2.13
C THR A 111 0.45 -10.13 2.28
N GLN A 112 -0.85 -10.07 1.92
CA GLN A 112 -1.66 -8.87 2.09
C GLN A 112 -1.79 -8.44 3.56
N MET A 113 -1.93 -9.39 4.50
CA MET A 113 -1.96 -9.08 5.94
C MET A 113 -0.63 -8.50 6.45
N VAL A 114 0.51 -8.95 5.91
CA VAL A 114 1.82 -8.37 6.22
C VAL A 114 1.91 -6.94 5.68
N GLU A 115 1.51 -6.72 4.43
CA GLU A 115 1.45 -5.39 3.80
C GLU A 115 0.53 -4.42 4.57
N MET A 116 -0.61 -4.92 5.05
CA MET A 116 -1.57 -4.19 5.88
C MET A 116 -0.95 -3.77 7.21
N GLN A 117 -0.24 -4.68 7.90
CA GLN A 117 0.45 -4.36 9.14
C GLN A 117 1.53 -3.28 8.94
N HIS A 118 2.29 -3.33 7.84
CA HIS A 118 3.31 -2.33 7.54
C HIS A 118 2.69 -0.94 7.29
N ARG A 119 1.65 -0.86 6.47
CA ARG A 119 0.92 0.40 6.19
C ARG A 119 0.27 0.96 7.45
N HIS A 120 -0.42 0.13 8.23
CA HIS A 120 -1.01 0.51 9.52
C HIS A 120 0.04 1.06 10.50
N ALA A 121 1.25 0.49 10.55
CA ALA A 121 2.32 1.01 11.39
C ALA A 121 2.90 2.34 10.85
N ALA A 122 3.09 2.44 9.53
CA ALA A 122 3.59 3.66 8.89
C ALA A 122 2.60 4.84 9.05
N LEU A 123 1.30 4.57 8.92
CA LEU A 123 0.21 5.51 9.12
C LEU A 123 0.30 6.19 10.49
N TRP A 124 0.51 5.42 11.57
CA TRP A 124 0.66 5.98 12.93
C TRP A 124 1.77 7.01 13.01
N PHE A 125 2.97 6.66 12.56
CA PHE A 125 4.12 7.55 12.67
C PHE A 125 3.99 8.77 11.77
N ALA A 126 3.36 8.64 10.59
CA ALA A 126 3.08 9.77 9.71
C ALA A 126 2.11 10.77 10.36
N GLY A 127 0.98 10.29 10.88
CA GLY A 127 -0.03 11.16 11.49
C GLY A 127 0.37 11.70 12.86
N ASP A 128 1.11 10.92 13.67
CA ASP A 128 1.66 11.41 14.94
C ASP A 128 2.67 12.56 14.73
N ALA A 129 3.40 12.53 13.61
CA ALA A 129 4.31 13.58 13.18
C ALA A 129 3.62 14.70 12.37
N GLU A 130 2.30 14.68 12.23
CA GLU A 130 1.48 15.65 11.48
C GLU A 130 1.94 15.81 10.03
N ASN A 131 2.46 14.74 9.44
CA ASN A 131 2.77 14.68 8.01
C ASN A 131 1.54 14.25 7.24
N TRP A 132 0.59 15.17 7.06
CA TRP A 132 -0.71 14.88 6.47
C TRP A 132 -0.62 14.31 5.07
N GLY A 133 0.33 14.78 4.24
CA GLY A 133 0.54 14.21 2.90
C GLY A 133 0.97 12.74 2.90
N LEU A 134 1.85 12.35 3.82
CA LEU A 134 2.22 10.92 3.98
C LEU A 134 1.10 10.12 4.66
N THR A 135 0.33 10.76 5.55
CA THR A 135 -0.76 10.12 6.28
C THR A 135 -1.91 9.77 5.34
N ASP A 136 -2.32 10.72 4.49
CA ASP A 136 -3.29 10.58 3.41
C ASP A 136 -2.89 9.47 2.44
N TYR A 137 -1.64 9.50 1.96
CA TYR A 137 -1.10 8.44 1.12
C TYR A 137 -1.19 7.05 1.78
N MET A 138 -0.83 6.95 3.07
CA MET A 138 -0.82 5.66 3.77
C MET A 138 -2.21 5.11 4.08
N ILE A 139 -3.21 5.97 4.31
CA ILE A 139 -4.59 5.50 4.52
C ILE A 139 -5.23 5.09 3.19
N HIS A 140 -5.00 5.82 2.11
CA HIS A 140 -5.49 5.45 0.77
C HIS A 140 -4.89 4.12 0.29
N GLU A 141 -3.58 3.93 0.46
CA GLU A 141 -2.93 2.64 0.13
C GLU A 141 -3.38 1.48 1.03
N LEU A 142 -3.93 1.78 2.21
CA LEU A 142 -4.54 0.78 3.08
C LEU A 142 -5.96 0.43 2.61
N GLU A 143 -6.73 1.42 2.14
CA GLU A 143 -8.03 1.25 1.49
C GLU A 143 -7.91 0.37 0.25
N GLU A 144 -7.04 0.74 -0.70
CA GLU A 144 -6.79 -0.03 -1.93
C GLU A 144 -6.38 -1.48 -1.62
N LEU A 145 -5.54 -1.70 -0.61
CA LEU A 145 -5.16 -3.04 -0.18
C LEU A 145 -6.36 -3.85 0.35
N VAL A 146 -7.29 -3.21 1.06
CA VAL A 146 -8.53 -3.87 1.51
C VAL A 146 -9.41 -4.24 0.32
N GLU A 147 -9.56 -3.36 -0.66
CA GLU A 147 -10.30 -3.64 -1.90
C GLU A 147 -9.69 -4.84 -2.65
N ASP A 148 -8.37 -4.87 -2.81
CA ASP A 148 -7.62 -5.98 -3.40
C ASP A 148 -7.84 -7.30 -2.62
N MET A 149 -7.93 -7.23 -1.29
CA MET A 149 -8.20 -8.42 -0.45
C MET A 149 -9.61 -8.96 -0.67
N GLU A 150 -10.59 -8.08 -0.87
CA GLU A 150 -11.97 -8.47 -1.17
C GLU A 150 -12.10 -9.14 -2.54
N GLU A 151 -11.30 -8.73 -3.53
CA GLU A 151 -11.31 -9.31 -4.88
C GLU A 151 -10.48 -10.61 -4.96
N ILE A 152 -9.25 -10.59 -4.45
CA ILE A 152 -8.27 -11.66 -4.66
C ILE A 152 -8.45 -12.79 -3.64
N ASN A 153 -8.77 -12.46 -2.38
CA ASN A 153 -8.89 -13.42 -1.29
C ASN A 153 -10.25 -13.34 -0.57
N PRO A 154 -11.41 -13.36 -1.27
CA PRO A 154 -12.73 -13.15 -0.67
C PRO A 154 -13.10 -14.20 0.38
N VAL A 155 -12.57 -15.42 0.23
CA VAL A 155 -12.72 -16.53 1.17
C VAL A 155 -11.36 -17.17 1.42
N TYR A 156 -10.99 -17.36 2.69
CA TYR A 156 -9.73 -17.99 3.06
C TYR A 156 -9.93 -19.01 4.16
N ARG A 157 -9.69 -20.29 3.87
CA ARG A 157 -9.85 -21.40 4.84
C ARG A 157 -11.17 -21.32 5.62
N GLU A 158 -12.27 -21.24 4.89
CA GLU A 158 -13.66 -21.17 5.41
C GLU A 158 -14.05 -19.82 6.05
N VAL A 159 -13.12 -18.86 6.16
CA VAL A 159 -13.42 -17.49 6.60
C VAL A 159 -13.91 -16.65 5.42
N GLN A 160 -15.05 -15.98 5.61
CA GLN A 160 -15.64 -15.01 4.68
C GLN A 160 -14.90 -13.67 4.80
N VAL A 161 -13.67 -13.60 4.27
CA VAL A 161 -12.76 -12.45 4.45
C VAL A 161 -13.38 -11.15 3.95
N ALA A 162 -13.93 -11.15 2.73
CA ALA A 162 -14.52 -9.94 2.16
C ALA A 162 -15.72 -9.41 2.97
N GLU A 163 -16.51 -10.29 3.57
CA GLU A 163 -17.63 -9.91 4.43
C GLU A 163 -17.12 -9.26 5.72
N LEU A 164 -16.14 -9.88 6.39
CA LEU A 164 -15.54 -9.32 7.61
C LEU A 164 -14.85 -7.97 7.37
N LEU A 165 -14.16 -7.82 6.23
CA LEU A 165 -13.53 -6.55 5.85
C LEU A 165 -14.56 -5.44 5.70
N ARG A 166 -15.64 -5.67 4.94
CA ARG A 166 -16.73 -4.69 4.75
C ARG A 166 -17.45 -4.33 6.05
N GLU A 167 -17.65 -5.30 6.94
CA GLU A 167 -18.39 -5.08 8.18
C GLU A 167 -17.55 -4.38 9.25
N MET A 168 -16.24 -4.63 9.29
CA MET A 168 -15.38 -4.21 10.39
C MET A 168 -14.33 -3.18 9.98
N THR A 169 -13.57 -3.47 8.92
CA THR A 169 -12.38 -2.71 8.54
C THR A 169 -12.73 -1.49 7.70
N VAL A 170 -13.54 -1.65 6.65
CA VAL A 170 -13.91 -0.56 5.72
C VAL A 170 -14.49 0.65 6.47
N PRO A 171 -15.49 0.49 7.38
CA PRO A 171 -16.03 1.64 8.10
C PRO A 171 -15.00 2.31 9.03
N ALA A 172 -13.98 1.57 9.48
CA ALA A 172 -12.91 2.13 10.30
C ALA A 172 -11.87 2.89 9.48
N ILE A 173 -11.65 2.48 8.22
CA ILE A 173 -10.85 3.21 7.24
C ILE A 173 -11.55 4.52 6.87
N GLU A 174 -12.85 4.50 6.56
CA GLU A 174 -13.63 5.72 6.25
C GLU A 174 -13.52 6.76 7.39
N ARG A 175 -13.67 6.32 8.66
CA ARG A 175 -13.47 7.22 9.82
C ARG A 175 -12.05 7.72 9.98
N MET A 176 -11.07 6.94 9.53
CA MET A 176 -9.67 7.33 9.54
C MET A 176 -9.42 8.41 8.48
N GLU A 177 -9.97 8.24 7.28
CA GLU A 177 -9.91 9.21 6.18
C GLU A 177 -10.54 10.54 6.60
N ASP A 178 -11.75 10.52 7.19
CA ASP A 178 -12.41 11.72 7.74
C ASP A 178 -11.50 12.46 8.73
N ALA A 179 -10.78 11.72 9.59
CA ALA A 179 -9.88 12.29 10.58
C ALA A 179 -8.59 12.84 9.98
N VAL A 180 -8.10 12.22 8.89
CA VAL A 180 -6.93 12.67 8.13
C VAL A 180 -7.26 13.91 7.31
N GLU A 181 -8.41 13.97 6.66
CA GLU A 181 -8.89 15.16 5.94
C GLU A 181 -9.06 16.37 6.87
N ALA A 182 -9.49 16.12 8.11
CA ALA A 182 -9.61 17.16 9.13
C ALA A 182 -8.26 17.70 9.63
N GLU A 183 -7.14 17.01 9.34
CA GLU A 183 -5.79 17.31 9.85
C GLU A 183 -5.75 17.52 11.38
N ASP A 184 -6.62 16.82 12.11
CA ASP A 184 -6.72 16.92 13.57
C ASP A 184 -6.01 15.74 14.21
N ARG A 185 -4.86 16.00 14.83
CA ARG A 185 -4.03 14.98 15.49
C ARG A 185 -4.78 14.20 16.59
N ALA A 186 -5.70 14.83 17.31
CA ALA A 186 -6.47 14.16 18.35
C ALA A 186 -7.55 13.26 17.75
N ALA A 187 -8.25 13.73 16.72
CA ALA A 187 -9.21 12.93 15.96
C ALA A 187 -8.51 11.74 15.28
N PHE A 188 -7.37 11.98 14.62
CA PHE A 188 -6.50 10.97 14.02
C PHE A 188 -6.14 9.87 15.03
N ALA A 189 -5.63 10.24 16.21
CA ALA A 189 -5.21 9.26 17.20
C ALA A 189 -6.37 8.39 17.70
N GLN A 190 -7.57 8.96 17.81
CA GLN A 190 -8.79 8.24 18.16
C GLN A 190 -9.24 7.30 17.02
N ALA A 191 -9.26 7.78 15.79
CA ALA A 191 -9.63 6.97 14.62
C ALA A 191 -8.64 5.82 14.41
N TYR A 192 -7.34 6.04 14.63
CA TYR A 192 -6.32 5.01 14.58
C TYR A 192 -6.57 3.88 15.59
N ASP A 193 -6.97 4.22 16.81
CA ASP A 193 -7.32 3.21 17.83
C ASP A 193 -8.55 2.41 17.44
N GLN A 194 -9.53 3.05 16.80
CA GLN A 194 -10.72 2.38 16.30
C GLN A 194 -10.37 1.44 15.14
N LEU A 195 -9.49 1.85 14.22
CA LEU A 195 -8.96 1.01 13.16
C LEU A 195 -8.19 -0.19 13.72
N THR A 196 -7.28 0.04 14.69
CA THR A 196 -6.58 -1.05 15.40
C THR A 196 -7.57 -2.02 16.06
N THR A 197 -8.63 -1.49 16.66
CA THR A 197 -9.70 -2.30 17.28
C THR A 197 -10.46 -3.13 16.25
N ALA A 198 -10.78 -2.56 15.09
CA ALA A 198 -11.42 -3.27 13.98
C ALA A 198 -10.54 -4.40 13.43
N CYS A 199 -9.23 -4.15 13.24
CA CYS A 199 -8.28 -5.20 12.84
C CYS A 199 -8.31 -6.37 13.83
N ASN A 200 -8.27 -6.08 15.13
CA ASN A 200 -8.33 -7.11 16.17
C ASN A 200 -9.67 -7.85 16.20
N ALA A 201 -10.79 -7.15 15.98
CA ALA A 201 -12.11 -7.77 15.92
C ALA A 201 -12.21 -8.75 14.74
N CYS A 202 -11.69 -8.38 13.57
CA CYS A 202 -11.62 -9.26 12.40
C CYS A 202 -10.74 -10.49 12.67
N HIS A 203 -9.58 -10.31 13.32
CA HIS A 203 -8.73 -11.43 13.73
C HIS A 203 -9.44 -12.38 14.70
N VAL A 204 -10.19 -11.87 15.67
CA VAL A 204 -11.00 -12.71 16.58
C VAL A 204 -12.09 -13.46 15.81
N ALA A 205 -12.84 -12.77 14.95
CA ALA A 205 -13.90 -13.37 14.15
C ALA A 205 -13.39 -14.44 13.16
N SER A 206 -12.11 -14.36 12.79
CA SER A 206 -11.45 -15.30 11.88
C SER A 206 -10.72 -16.45 12.60
N ASP A 207 -10.95 -16.66 13.90
CA ASP A 207 -10.23 -17.63 14.74
C ASP A 207 -8.70 -17.41 14.76
N ARG A 208 -8.27 -16.15 14.67
CA ARG A 208 -6.87 -15.69 14.71
C ARG A 208 -6.58 -14.76 15.88
N ALA A 209 -7.29 -14.90 17.00
CA ALA A 209 -7.17 -14.02 18.18
C ALA A 209 -5.75 -13.90 18.79
N ALA A 210 -4.82 -14.79 18.44
CA ALA A 210 -3.41 -14.67 18.83
C ALA A 210 -2.65 -13.55 18.07
N ILE A 211 -3.17 -13.08 16.93
CA ILE A 211 -2.61 -11.97 16.16
C ILE A 211 -3.22 -10.68 16.72
N VAL A 212 -2.53 -10.06 17.66
CA VAL A 212 -3.00 -8.84 18.33
C VAL A 212 -2.23 -7.63 17.83
N MET A 213 -2.95 -6.71 17.20
CA MET A 213 -2.48 -5.40 16.78
C MET A 213 -2.49 -4.42 17.95
N GLN A 214 -1.49 -3.54 17.98
CA GLN A 214 -1.33 -2.47 18.96
C GLN A 214 -0.74 -1.24 18.26
N ARG A 215 -0.80 -0.07 18.91
CA ARG A 215 -0.02 1.09 18.48
C ARG A 215 1.47 0.72 18.45
N PRO A 216 2.18 0.97 17.33
CA PRO A 216 3.60 0.66 17.26
C PRO A 216 4.38 1.60 18.17
N THR A 217 5.40 1.07 18.84
CA THR A 217 6.26 1.83 19.76
C THR A 217 7.55 2.32 19.10
N GLN A 218 7.90 1.75 17.94
CA GLN A 218 9.05 2.12 17.13
C GLN A 218 8.71 1.95 15.63
N PRO A 219 9.31 2.76 14.74
CA PRO A 219 9.11 2.60 13.30
C PRO A 219 9.52 1.21 12.79
N PRO A 220 8.70 0.55 11.95
CA PRO A 220 9.02 -0.77 11.41
C PRO A 220 10.21 -0.72 10.44
N LEU A 221 10.38 0.42 9.75
CA LEU A 221 11.41 0.65 8.75
C LEU A 221 12.11 1.98 9.04
N THR A 222 13.44 1.97 9.05
CA THR A 222 14.25 3.15 9.39
C THR A 222 14.62 4.02 8.19
N ASN A 223 14.21 3.62 6.98
CA ASN A 223 14.50 4.30 5.73
C ASN A 223 13.31 5.14 5.20
N LEU A 224 12.23 5.26 5.96
CA LEU A 224 11.12 6.17 5.69
C LEU A 224 11.16 7.33 6.70
N ARG A 225 11.10 8.56 6.18
CA ARG A 225 11.02 9.78 7.01
C ARG A 225 9.54 10.10 7.25
N TYR A 226 9.12 10.04 8.51
CA TYR A 226 7.72 10.29 8.87
C TYR A 226 7.39 11.77 9.09
N ALA A 227 8.33 12.56 9.61
CA ALA A 227 8.11 14.01 9.76
C ALA A 227 8.13 14.72 8.39
N PRO A 228 7.35 15.81 8.21
CA PRO A 228 7.34 16.56 6.96
C PRO A 228 8.70 17.19 6.65
N GLU A 229 8.99 17.42 5.36
CA GLU A 229 10.13 18.24 4.96
C GLU A 229 9.87 19.70 5.35
N ARG A 230 10.91 20.38 5.85
CA ARG A 230 10.83 21.80 6.26
C ARG A 230 11.16 22.72 5.11
#